data_AF-A0A7V7V0L8-F1
#
_entry.id   AF-A0A7V7V0L8-F1
#
_cell.length_a   1.000
_cell.length_b   1.000
_cell.length_c   1.000
_cell.angle_alpha   90.00
_cell.angle_beta   90.00
_cell.angle_gamma   90.00
#
_symmetry.space_group_name_H-M   'P 1'
#
loop_
_entity.id
_entity.type
_entity.pdbx_description
1 polymer ?
#
loop_
_entity_poly.entity_id
_entity_poly.type
_entity_poly.pdbx_seq_one_letter_code
_entity_poly.pdbx_strand_id
1 'polypeptide(L)'
;MKRELEKALRVKSLSQEIIRELLEDRISYKEEDLRQVIEVLARSVNELTDLYLERSYDHEVVLKGTIMKMRTGLNTVKMKKEIIGK
;
A
#
# COMPACT_ATOMS: atom_id res chain seq x y z
N MET A 1 -0.78 20.66 -7.59
CA MET A 1 -0.87 20.84 -6.12
C MET A 1 -2.13 20.25 -5.47
N LYS A 2 -3.34 20.85 -5.52
CA LYS A 2 -4.51 20.31 -4.77
C LYS A 2 -4.83 18.83 -5.07
N ARG A 3 -4.84 18.46 -6.36
CA ARG A 3 -5.09 17.06 -6.80
C ARG A 3 -3.99 16.08 -6.43
N GLU A 4 -2.75 16.53 -6.31
CA GLU A 4 -1.63 15.67 -5.89
C GLU A 4 -1.67 15.46 -4.39
N LEU A 5 -1.98 16.52 -3.62
CA LEU A 5 -2.20 16.43 -2.18
C LEU A 5 -3.32 15.44 -1.86
N GLU A 6 -4.47 15.51 -2.55
CA GLU A 6 -5.58 14.54 -2.38
C GLU A 6 -5.13 13.11 -2.64
N LYS A 7 -4.34 12.87 -3.70
CA LYS A 7 -3.82 11.54 -4.02
C LYS A 7 -2.79 11.06 -2.98
N ALA A 8 -1.89 11.93 -2.52
CA ALA A 8 -0.93 11.60 -1.46
C ALA A 8 -1.65 11.27 -0.14
N LEU A 9 -2.68 12.02 0.22
CA LEU A 9 -3.56 11.72 1.36
C LEU A 9 -4.25 10.36 1.18
N ARG A 10 -4.67 10.02 -0.05
CA ARG A 10 -5.25 8.71 -0.34
C ARG A 10 -4.24 7.57 -0.16
N VAL A 11 -2.99 7.74 -0.62
CA VAL A 11 -1.91 6.77 -0.39
C VAL A 11 -1.69 6.58 1.12
N LYS A 12 -1.61 7.67 1.89
CA LYS A 12 -1.48 7.60 3.36
C LYS A 12 -2.64 6.84 4.00
N SER A 13 -3.88 7.17 3.65
CA SER A 13 -5.08 6.49 4.15
C SER A 13 -5.03 4.97 3.91
N LEU A 14 -4.63 4.54 2.71
CA LEU A 14 -4.53 3.13 2.37
C LEU A 14 -3.42 2.42 3.16
N SER A 15 -2.25 3.05 3.30
CA SER A 15 -1.15 2.48 4.09
C SER A 15 -1.54 2.26 5.56
N GLN A 16 -2.28 3.20 6.15
CA GLN A 16 -2.79 3.06 7.52
C GLN A 16 -3.82 1.94 7.64
N GLU A 17 -4.62 1.72 6.60
CA GLU A 17 -5.59 0.61 6.57
C GLU A 17 -4.88 -0.75 6.48
N ILE A 18 -3.85 -0.86 5.65
CA ILE A 18 -3.00 -2.06 5.57
C ILE A 18 -2.38 -2.38 6.94
N ILE A 19 -1.82 -1.37 7.61
CA ILE A 19 -1.24 -1.55 8.96
C ILE A 19 -2.30 -2.04 9.96
N ARG A 20 -3.49 -1.44 9.96
CA ARG A 20 -4.57 -1.85 10.87
C ARG A 20 -4.99 -3.31 10.67
N GLU A 21 -5.15 -3.75 9.42
CA GLU A 21 -5.53 -5.14 9.13
C GLU A 21 -4.40 -6.12 9.46
N LEU A 22 -3.14 -5.78 9.17
CA LEU A 22 -1.99 -6.64 9.48
C LEU A 22 -1.71 -6.80 10.98
N LEU A 23 -2.06 -5.80 11.78
CA LEU A 23 -1.87 -5.80 13.24
C LEU A 23 -3.16 -6.14 14.00
N GLU A 24 -4.20 -6.60 13.30
CA GLU A 24 -5.44 -7.06 13.94
C GLU A 24 -5.16 -8.31 14.79
N ASP A 25 -5.64 -8.30 16.04
CA ASP A 25 -5.45 -9.43 16.95
C ASP A 25 -6.10 -10.71 16.39
N ARG A 26 -5.45 -11.85 16.65
CA ARG A 26 -5.92 -13.19 16.23
C ARG A 26 -6.03 -13.38 14.72
N ILE A 27 -5.37 -12.55 13.94
CA ILE A 27 -5.20 -12.76 12.51
C ILE A 27 -3.81 -13.34 12.22
N SER A 28 -3.76 -14.37 11.40
CA SER A 28 -2.55 -14.87 10.76
C SER A 28 -2.62 -14.71 9.25
N TYR A 29 -1.45 -14.65 8.64
CA TYR A 29 -1.28 -14.62 7.20
C TYR A 29 -0.26 -15.67 6.79
N LYS A 30 -0.43 -16.23 5.60
CA LYS A 30 0.64 -17.04 5.00
C LYS A 30 1.82 -16.15 4.65
N GLU A 31 3.02 -16.72 4.78
CA GLU A 31 4.26 -16.00 4.49
C GLU A 31 4.29 -15.47 3.04
N GLU A 32 3.80 -16.25 2.08
CA GLU A 32 3.74 -15.87 0.67
C GLU A 32 2.89 -14.61 0.42
N ASP A 33 1.74 -14.50 1.11
CA ASP A 33 0.86 -13.35 1.01
C ASP A 33 1.52 -12.11 1.63
N LEU A 34 2.22 -12.27 2.76
CA LEU A 34 2.97 -11.19 3.40
C LEU A 34 4.14 -10.71 2.54
N ARG A 35 4.90 -11.61 1.92
CA ARG A 35 5.98 -11.27 0.99
C ARG A 35 5.46 -10.45 -0.19
N GLN A 36 4.32 -10.85 -0.76
CA GLN A 36 3.67 -10.09 -1.84
C GLN A 36 3.27 -8.68 -1.38
N VAL A 37 2.65 -8.56 -0.20
CA VAL A 37 2.25 -7.26 0.35
C VAL A 37 3.48 -6.36 0.58
N ILE A 38 4.55 -6.91 1.17
CA ILE A 38 5.80 -6.17 1.41
C ILE A 38 6.43 -5.70 0.10
N GLU A 39 6.46 -6.53 -0.94
CA GLU A 39 6.99 -6.15 -2.25
C GLU A 39 6.23 -4.94 -2.83
N VAL A 40 4.89 -4.99 -2.79
CA VAL A 40 4.03 -3.91 -3.29
C VAL A 40 4.25 -2.61 -2.49
N LEU A 41 4.38 -2.71 -1.16
CA LEU A 41 4.67 -1.57 -0.29
C LEU A 41 6.05 -0.98 -0.57
N ALA A 42 7.09 -1.79 -0.70
CA ALA A 42 8.45 -1.35 -0.99
C ALA A 42 8.56 -0.64 -2.35
N ARG A 43 7.94 -1.21 -3.40
CA ARG A 43 7.85 -0.54 -4.72
C ARG A 43 7.12 0.80 -4.62
N SER A 44 6.06 0.86 -3.83
CA SER A 44 5.31 2.11 -3.60
C SER A 44 6.15 3.18 -2.90
N VAL A 45 7.01 2.80 -1.96
CA VAL A 45 7.97 3.72 -1.33
C VAL A 45 8.97 4.26 -2.35
N ASN A 46 9.56 3.38 -3.16
CA ASN A 46 10.51 3.79 -4.20
C ASN A 46 9.90 4.81 -5.17
N GLU A 47 8.68 4.55 -5.65
CA GLU A 47 7.95 5.46 -6.55
C GLU A 47 7.68 6.82 -5.91
N LEU A 48 7.30 6.84 -4.62
CA LEU A 48 7.10 8.09 -3.90
C LEU A 48 8.42 8.83 -3.71
N THR A 49 9.53 8.14 -3.43
CA THR A 49 10.84 8.78 -3.33
C THR A 49 11.32 9.34 -4.67
N ASP A 50 10.99 8.68 -5.79
CA ASP A 50 11.32 9.19 -7.13
C ASP A 50 10.58 10.49 -7.47
N LEU A 51 9.38 10.72 -6.90
CA LEU A 51 8.71 12.02 -6.98
C LEU A 51 9.52 13.13 -6.29
N TYR A 52 10.04 12.86 -5.10
CA TYR A 52 10.81 13.83 -4.34
C TYR A 52 12.20 14.09 -4.92
N LEU A 53 12.78 13.11 -5.60
CA LEU A 53 14.05 13.23 -6.29
C LEU A 53 13.94 13.87 -7.68
N GLU A 54 12.74 14.33 -8.07
CA GLU A 54 12.44 14.88 -9.40
C GLU A 54 12.83 13.92 -10.55
N ARG A 55 12.84 12.61 -10.26
CA ARG A 55 13.11 11.55 -11.25
C ARG A 55 11.88 11.13 -12.03
N SER A 56 10.71 11.66 -11.66
CA SER A 56 9.45 11.45 -12.35
C SER A 56 8.93 12.73 -12.97
N TYR A 57 8.67 12.69 -14.28
CA TYR A 57 8.13 13.81 -15.05
C TYR A 57 6.62 14.03 -14.85
N ASP A 58 5.90 13.04 -14.29
CA ASP A 58 4.45 13.15 -14.05
C ASP A 58 4.06 12.61 -12.67
N HIS A 59 3.93 13.55 -11.73
CA HIS A 59 3.52 13.28 -10.36
C HIS A 59 2.13 12.66 -10.26
N GLU A 60 1.21 13.05 -11.14
CA GLU A 60 -0.16 12.56 -11.13
C GLU A 60 -0.24 11.09 -11.57
N VAL A 61 0.52 10.71 -12.60
CA VAL A 61 0.60 9.32 -13.07
C VAL A 61 1.22 8.41 -12.02
N VAL A 62 2.34 8.82 -11.42
CA VAL A 62 2.98 8.03 -10.36
C VAL A 62 2.05 7.86 -9.17
N LEU A 63 1.43 8.94 -8.66
CA LEU A 63 0.51 8.84 -7.53
C LEU A 63 -0.69 7.94 -7.83
N LYS A 64 -1.24 7.95 -9.05
CA LYS A 64 -2.29 7.00 -9.46
C LYS A 64 -1.79 5.56 -9.44
N GLY A 65 -0.59 5.32 -9.97
CA GLY A 65 0.06 4.01 -9.95
C GLY A 65 0.32 3.49 -8.54
N THR A 66 0.79 4.36 -7.65
CA THR A 66 1.01 4.04 -6.23
C THR A 66 -0.32 3.74 -5.51
N ILE A 67 -1.38 4.51 -5.77
CA ILE A 67 -2.72 4.21 -5.22
C ILE A 67 -3.20 2.83 -5.66
N MET A 68 -3.02 2.47 -6.94
CA MET A 68 -3.43 1.15 -7.45
C MET A 68 -2.69 0.02 -6.71
N LYS A 69 -1.37 0.17 -6.54
CA LYS A 69 -0.55 -0.78 -5.77
C LYS A 69 -1.01 -0.92 -4.33
N MET A 70 -1.22 0.18 -3.64
CA MET A 70 -1.73 0.18 -2.26
C MET A 70 -3.08 -0.53 -2.15
N ARG A 71 -3.99 -0.33 -3.13
CA ARG A 71 -5.26 -1.07 -3.18
C ARG A 71 -5.06 -2.57 -3.38
N THR A 72 -4.14 -2.97 -4.26
CA THR A 72 -3.80 -4.38 -4.46
C THR A 72 -3.28 -5.01 -3.17
N GLY A 73 -2.33 -4.36 -2.50
CA GLY A 73 -1.80 -4.84 -1.21
C GLY A 73 -2.89 -4.96 -0.15
N LEU A 74 -3.75 -3.95 -0.02
CA LEU A 74 -4.88 -3.97 0.92
C LEU A 74 -5.87 -5.10 0.60
N ASN A 75 -6.16 -5.34 -0.68
CA ASN A 75 -7.04 -6.44 -1.08
C ASN A 75 -6.45 -7.80 -0.71
N THR A 76 -5.14 -8.01 -0.92
CA THR A 76 -4.45 -9.22 -0.48
C THR A 76 -4.62 -9.40 1.04
N VAL A 77 -4.34 -8.37 1.83
CA VAL A 77 -4.46 -8.40 3.31
C VAL A 77 -5.90 -8.69 3.75
N LYS A 78 -6.92 -8.15 3.08
CA LYS A 78 -8.32 -8.42 3.45
C LYS A 78 -8.80 -9.81 3.05
N MET A 79 -8.36 -10.32 1.91
CA MET A 79 -8.85 -11.59 1.36
C MET A 79 -8.11 -12.82 1.89
N LYS A 80 -6.87 -12.65 2.35
CA LYS A 80 -5.97 -13.75 2.75
C LYS A 80 -5.84 -13.94 4.25
N LYS A 81 -6.58 -13.16 5.04
CA LYS A 81 -6.54 -13.25 6.48
C LYS A 81 -7.14 -14.57 6.98
N GLU A 82 -6.42 -15.23 7.88
CA GLU A 82 -6.84 -16.44 8.56
C GLU A 82 -7.06 -16.12 10.04
N ILE A 83 -8.17 -16.59 10.62
CA ILE A 83 -8.45 -16.38 12.04
C ILE A 83 -7.76 -17.50 12.83
N ILE A 84 -6.90 -17.12 13.76
CA ILE A 84 -6.24 -18.05 14.68
C ILE A 84 -7.28 -18.56 15.69
N GLY A 85 -7.37 -19.88 15.83
CA GLY A 85 -8.20 -20.54 16.86
C GLY A 85 -9.63 -20.91 16.42
N LYS A 86 -9.82 -21.29 15.16
CA LYS A 86 -11.03 -22.03 14.73
C LYS A 86 -10.98 -23.50 15.11
#